data_AF-A0A377LXM3-F1
#
_entry.id   AF-A0A377LXM3-F1
#
_cell.length_a   1.000
_cell.length_b   1.000
_cell.length_c   1.000
_cell.angle_alpha   90.00
_cell.angle_beta   90.00
_cell.angle_gamma   90.00
#
_symmetry.space_group_name_H-M   'P 1'
#
loop_
_entity.id
_entity.type
_entity.pdbx_description
1 polymer ?
#
loop_
_entity_poly.entity_id
_entity_poly.type
_entity_poly.pdbx_seq_one_letter_code
_entity_poly.pdbx_strand_id
1 'polypeptide(L)'
;MLGEYILAGFKVAIIVAAMLIGFIALISALNALFAAVLGISFQGILGYIFYPVAWVMGVPAHEALQVGSIMATKLVSNEFVAMMDLQKIASTLSPRAEGILSVFLVPSRTSRPSVSSPVRLKV
;
A
#
# COMPACT_ATOMS: atom_id res chain seq x y z
N MET A 1 -15.19 26.06 17.49
CA MET A 1 -13.72 25.89 17.56
C MET A 1 -13.35 24.42 17.77
N LEU A 2 -13.24 23.85 18.98
CA LEU A 2 -12.77 22.45 19.15
C LEU A 2 -13.72 21.38 18.55
N GLY A 3 -15.04 21.52 18.76
CA GLY A 3 -16.02 20.53 18.28
C GLY A 3 -16.07 20.38 16.76
N GLU A 4 -15.84 21.46 16.01
CA GLU A 4 -15.80 21.43 14.54
C GLU A 4 -14.59 20.65 14.02
N TYR A 5 -13.43 20.78 14.68
CA TYR A 5 -12.23 20.00 14.33
C TYR A 5 -12.40 18.51 14.66
N ILE A 6 -13.08 18.17 15.77
CA ILE A 6 -13.40 16.78 16.12
C ILE A 6 -14.32 16.17 15.06
N LEU A 7 -15.38 16.88 14.65
CA LEU A 7 -16.31 16.41 13.61
C LEU A 7 -15.64 16.29 12.24
N ALA A 8 -14.75 17.23 11.89
CA ALA A 8 -13.96 17.16 10.66
C ALA A 8 -13.05 15.92 10.66
N GLY A 9 -12.32 15.67 11.75
CA GLY A 9 -11.49 14.48 11.91
C GLY A 9 -12.28 13.18 11.84
N PHE A 10 -13.45 13.13 12.49
CA PHE A 10 -14.35 11.97 12.45
C PHE A 10 -14.85 11.67 11.03
N LYS A 11 -15.24 12.70 10.28
CA LYS A 11 -15.66 12.53 8.88
C LYS A 11 -14.53 11.93 8.03
N VAL A 12 -13.31 12.43 8.18
CA VAL A 12 -12.14 11.89 7.48
C VAL A 12 -11.90 10.43 7.87
N ALA A 13 -11.97 10.10 9.16
CA ALA A 13 -11.77 8.74 9.65
C ALA A 13 -12.75 7.73 9.03
N ILE A 14 -14.05 8.08 8.96
CA ILE A 14 -15.06 7.24 8.32
C ILE A 14 -14.78 7.06 6.82
N ILE A 15 -14.43 8.13 6.12
CA ILE A 15 -14.16 8.08 4.67
C ILE A 15 -12.98 7.14 4.41
N VAL A 16 -11.90 7.26 5.19
CA VAL A 16 -10.73 6.37 5.06
C VAL A 16 -11.12 4.93 5.37
N ALA A 17 -11.87 4.66 6.45
CA ALA A 17 -12.32 3.31 6.79
C ALA A 17 -13.17 2.68 5.66
N ALA A 18 -14.13 3.41 5.10
CA ALA A 18 -14.95 2.95 3.99
C ALA A 18 -14.12 2.68 2.73
N MET A 19 -13.16 3.57 2.43
CA MET A 19 -12.24 3.41 1.30
C MET A 19 -11.36 2.15 1.44
N LEU A 20 -10.82 1.89 2.63
CA LEU A 20 -10.00 0.69 2.88
C LEU A 20 -10.79 -0.60 2.66
N ILE A 21 -12.03 -0.67 3.15
CA ILE A 21 -12.92 -1.82 2.92
C ILE A 21 -13.16 -2.00 1.42
N GLY A 22 -13.40 -0.91 0.67
CA GLY A 22 -13.59 -0.95 -0.77
C GLY A 22 -12.39 -1.53 -1.53
N PHE A 23 -11.18 -1.10 -1.21
CA PHE A 23 -9.97 -1.65 -1.84
C PHE A 23 -9.74 -3.13 -1.53
N ILE A 24 -9.92 -3.54 -0.26
CA ILE A 24 -9.77 -4.94 0.14
C ILE A 24 -10.78 -5.82 -0.62
N ALA A 25 -12.03 -5.37 -0.72
CA ALA A 25 -13.07 -6.09 -1.46
C ALA A 25 -12.74 -6.19 -2.96
N LEU A 26 -12.26 -5.11 -3.57
CA LEU A 26 -11.89 -5.09 -4.98
C LEU A 26 -10.69 -6.00 -5.28
N ILE A 27 -9.64 -5.95 -4.46
CA ILE A 27 -8.47 -6.83 -4.60
C ILE A 27 -8.90 -8.30 -4.42
N SER A 28 -9.77 -8.59 -3.45
CA SER A 28 -10.30 -9.93 -3.24
C SER A 28 -11.11 -10.42 -4.44
N ALA A 29 -11.97 -9.57 -5.03
CA ALA A 29 -12.72 -9.90 -6.23
C ALA A 29 -11.80 -10.15 -7.44
N LEU A 30 -10.77 -9.33 -7.64
CA LEU A 30 -9.76 -9.55 -8.68
C LEU A 30 -8.98 -10.84 -8.45
N ASN A 31 -8.58 -11.13 -7.21
CA ASN A 31 -7.92 -12.39 -6.87
C ASN A 31 -8.78 -13.60 -7.21
N ALA A 32 -10.07 -13.56 -6.87
CA ALA A 32 -11.01 -14.64 -7.18
C ALA A 32 -11.23 -14.79 -8.70
N LEU A 33 -11.40 -13.68 -9.42
CA LEU A 33 -11.58 -13.69 -10.87
C LEU A 33 -10.36 -14.26 -11.59
N PHE A 34 -9.17 -13.78 -11.23
CA PHE A 34 -7.92 -14.25 -11.83
C PHE A 34 -7.64 -15.70 -11.47
N ALA A 35 -7.91 -16.13 -10.24
CA ALA A 35 -7.78 -17.52 -9.84
C ALA A 35 -8.72 -18.43 -10.64
N ALA A 36 -9.95 -17.98 -10.93
CA ALA A 36 -10.92 -18.75 -11.72
C ALA A 36 -10.54 -18.86 -13.20
N VAL A 37 -9.94 -17.82 -13.79
CA VAL A 37 -9.61 -17.78 -15.23
C VAL A 37 -8.21 -18.32 -15.53
N LEU A 38 -7.22 -17.99 -14.69
CA LEU A 38 -5.79 -18.24 -14.93
C LEU A 38 -5.18 -19.26 -13.94
N GLY A 39 -5.91 -19.65 -12.89
CA GLY A 39 -5.39 -20.53 -11.83
C GLY A 39 -4.43 -19.85 -10.86
N ILE A 40 -4.18 -18.54 -11.00
CA ILE A 40 -3.31 -17.74 -10.15
C ILE A 40 -4.03 -16.46 -9.72
N SER A 41 -3.82 -16.02 -8.47
CA SER A 41 -4.42 -14.77 -7.98
C SER A 41 -3.79 -13.55 -8.64
N PHE A 42 -4.56 -12.46 -8.75
CA PHE A 42 -4.07 -11.16 -9.24
C PHE A 42 -2.83 -10.69 -8.47
N GLN A 43 -2.87 -10.80 -7.14
CA GLN A 43 -1.73 -10.52 -6.26
C GLN A 43 -0.53 -11.44 -6.53
N GLY A 44 -0.74 -12.70 -6.91
CA GLY A 44 0.33 -13.62 -7.30
C GLY A 44 1.07 -13.12 -8.55
N ILE A 45 0.33 -12.71 -9.58
CA ILE A 45 0.91 -12.15 -10.81
C ILE A 45 1.71 -10.88 -10.49
N LEU A 46 1.12 -9.97 -9.74
CA LEU A 46 1.79 -8.75 -9.28
C LEU A 46 3.05 -9.07 -8.47
N GLY A 47 2.99 -10.10 -7.62
CA GLY A 47 4.12 -10.61 -6.87
C GLY A 47 5.26 -11.05 -7.78
N TYR A 48 4.98 -11.77 -8.86
CA TYR A 48 6.03 -12.18 -9.82
C TYR A 48 6.67 -10.99 -10.55
N ILE A 49 5.89 -9.95 -10.86
CA ILE A 49 6.41 -8.72 -11.48
C ILE A 49 7.33 -7.96 -10.52
N PHE A 50 6.97 -7.91 -9.23
CA PHE A 50 7.73 -7.19 -8.20
C PHE A 50 8.79 -8.04 -7.49
N TYR A 51 8.80 -9.35 -7.72
CA TYR A 51 9.81 -10.28 -7.22
C TYR A 51 11.25 -9.82 -7.48
N PRO A 52 11.66 -9.47 -8.73
CA PRO A 52 13.03 -9.03 -8.98
C PRO A 52 13.39 -7.75 -8.22
N VAL A 53 12.44 -6.84 -8.03
CA VAL A 53 12.64 -5.60 -7.27
C VAL A 53 12.88 -5.92 -5.79
N ALA A 54 12.04 -6.78 -5.20
CA ALA A 54 12.20 -7.24 -3.81
C ALA A 54 13.53 -7.96 -3.59
N TRP A 55 13.90 -8.84 -4.52
CA TRP A 55 15.14 -9.61 -4.44
C TRP A 55 16.38 -8.72 -4.53
N VAL A 56 16.42 -7.75 -5.45
CA VAL A 56 17.53 -6.78 -5.58
C VAL A 56 17.68 -5.90 -4.34
N MET A 57 16.57 -5.58 -3.65
CA MET A 57 16.62 -4.86 -2.36
C MET A 57 17.19 -5.70 -1.21
N GLY A 58 17.44 -7.00 -1.44
CA GLY A 58 18.07 -7.89 -0.47
C GLY A 58 17.07 -8.65 0.40
N VAL A 59 15.84 -8.85 -0.08
CA VAL A 59 14.85 -9.76 0.52
C VAL A 59 15.23 -11.20 0.19
N PRO A 60 15.17 -12.14 1.16
CA PRO A 60 15.41 -13.56 0.89
C PRO A 60 14.49 -14.10 -0.23
N ALA A 61 15.02 -14.92 -1.12
CA ALA A 61 14.31 -15.41 -2.31
C ALA A 61 12.98 -16.12 -2.01
N HIS A 62 12.85 -16.74 -0.83
CA HIS A 62 11.63 -17.44 -0.40
C HIS A 62 10.53 -16.47 0.10
N GLU A 63 10.89 -15.26 0.53
CA GLU A 63 9.95 -14.22 1.00
C GLU A 63 9.69 -13.17 -0.09
N ALA A 64 10.57 -13.08 -1.09
CA ALA A 64 10.54 -12.05 -2.12
C ALA A 64 9.24 -12.02 -2.94
N LEU A 65 8.56 -13.16 -3.13
CA LEU A 65 7.26 -13.19 -3.81
C LEU A 65 6.15 -12.55 -2.96
N GLN A 66 6.11 -12.84 -1.65
CA GLN A 66 5.14 -12.25 -0.73
C GLN A 66 5.41 -10.75 -0.56
N VAL A 67 6.68 -10.38 -0.37
CA VAL A 67 7.09 -8.98 -0.26
C VAL A 67 6.78 -8.21 -1.55
N GLY A 68 7.09 -8.80 -2.72
CA GLY A 68 6.77 -8.20 -4.01
C GLY A 68 5.27 -7.99 -4.22
N SER A 69 4.43 -8.93 -3.78
CA SER A 69 2.97 -8.80 -3.85
C SER A 69 2.48 -7.58 -3.06
N ILE A 70 2.97 -7.38 -1.84
CA ILE A 70 2.59 -6.23 -0.99
C ILE A 70 3.14 -4.92 -1.57
N MET A 71 4.36 -4.92 -2.11
CA MET A 71 4.92 -3.76 -2.82
C MET A 71 4.05 -3.34 -4.00
N ALA A 72 3.55 -4.31 -4.76
CA ALA A 72 2.65 -4.05 -5.85
C ALA A 72 1.27 -3.55 -5.38
N THR A 73 0.74 -4.09 -4.27
CA THR A 73 -0.50 -3.59 -3.63
C THR A 73 -0.42 -2.09 -3.37
N LYS A 74 0.72 -1.57 -2.89
CA LYS A 74 0.91 -0.12 -2.70
C LYS A 74 0.73 0.68 -3.99
N LEU A 75 1.21 0.17 -5.12
CA LEU A 75 1.11 0.89 -6.40
C LEU A 75 -0.29 0.85 -7.02
N VAL A 76 -1.02 -0.25 -6.86
CA VAL A 76 -2.37 -0.39 -7.44
C VAL A 76 -3.48 0.14 -6.53
N SER A 77 -3.19 0.33 -5.23
CA SER A 77 -4.15 0.83 -4.24
C SER A 77 -3.59 2.04 -3.49
N ASN A 78 -3.07 1.85 -2.28
CA ASN A 78 -2.42 2.89 -1.47
C ASN A 78 -1.53 2.28 -0.38
N GLU A 79 -0.79 3.14 0.32
CA GLU A 79 0.11 2.78 1.41
C GLU A 79 -0.59 2.17 2.62
N PHE A 80 -1.79 2.66 2.95
CA PHE A 80 -2.55 2.17 4.12
C PHE A 80 -3.04 0.73 3.93
N VAL A 81 -3.56 0.40 2.73
CA VAL A 81 -3.99 -0.96 2.38
C VAL A 81 -2.79 -1.90 2.39
N ALA A 82 -1.66 -1.49 1.80
CA ALA A 82 -0.45 -2.30 1.78
C ALA A 82 0.15 -2.53 3.18
N MET A 83 0.07 -1.54 4.08
CA MET A 83 0.48 -1.70 5.48
C MET A 83 -0.40 -2.67 6.25
N MET A 84 -1.71 -2.70 5.98
CA MET A 84 -2.60 -3.71 6.55
C MET A 84 -2.21 -5.13 6.10
N ASP A 85 -1.79 -5.29 4.84
CA ASP A 85 -1.32 -6.58 4.35
C ASP A 85 0.04 -6.98 4.96
N LEU A 86 0.96 -6.03 5.14
CA LEU A 86 2.21 -6.26 5.89
C LEU A 86 1.90 -6.74 7.32
N GLN A 87 0.99 -6.08 8.04
CA GLN A 87 0.66 -6.45 9.42
C GLN A 87 0.18 -7.90 9.57
N LYS A 88 -0.52 -8.44 8.56
CA LYS A 88 -1.00 -9.84 8.58
C LYS A 88 0.13 -10.86 8.50
N ILE A 89 1.25 -10.50 7.87
CA ILE A 89 2.37 -11.43 7.62
C ILE A 89 3.66 -11.04 8.34
N ALA A 90 3.70 -9.88 9.02
CA ALA A 90 4.90 -9.33 9.65
C ALA A 90 5.56 -10.33 10.60
N SER A 91 4.78 -11.08 11.39
CA SER A 91 5.29 -12.10 12.32
C SER A 91 5.93 -13.33 11.64
N THR A 92 5.72 -13.50 10.33
CA THR A 92 6.23 -14.63 9.54
C THR A 92 7.43 -14.26 8.68
N LEU A 93 7.70 -12.96 8.50
CA LEU A 93 8.80 -12.47 7.69
C LEU A 93 10.09 -12.41 8.51
N SER A 94 11.22 -12.57 7.84
CA SER A 94 12.51 -12.26 8.43
C SER A 94 12.59 -10.77 8.83
N PRO A 95 13.29 -10.42 9.93
CA PRO A 95 13.41 -9.02 10.37
C PRO A 95 13.99 -8.10 9.28
N ARG A 96 14.82 -8.65 8.39
CA ARG A 96 15.38 -7.94 7.25
C ARG A 96 14.31 -7.62 6.20
N ALA A 97 13.48 -8.61 5.82
CA ALA A 97 12.42 -8.42 4.85
C ALA A 97 11.33 -7.49 5.38
N GLU A 98 10.94 -7.63 6.65
CA GLU A 98 10.02 -6.72 7.33
C GLU A 98 10.56 -5.28 7.33
N GLY A 99 11.85 -5.10 7.66
CA GLY A 99 12.51 -3.78 7.61
C GLY A 99 12.52 -3.16 6.21
N ILE A 100 12.88 -3.93 5.19
CA ILE A 100 12.88 -3.46 3.80
C ILE A 100 11.46 -3.08 3.35
N LEU A 101 10.49 -3.96 3.59
CA LEU A 101 9.12 -3.76 3.17
C LEU A 101 8.47 -2.59 3.92
N SER A 102 8.67 -2.49 5.23
CA SER A 102 8.14 -1.37 6.03
C SER A 102 8.68 -0.03 5.53
N VAL A 103 9.99 0.09 5.31
CA VAL A 103 10.61 1.31 4.74
C VAL A 103 10.08 1.61 3.34
N PHE A 104 9.91 0.59 2.50
CA PHE A 104 9.32 0.76 1.17
C PHE A 104 7.87 1.28 1.25
N LEU A 105 7.10 0.80 2.22
CA LEU A 105 5.69 1.17 2.38
C LEU A 105 5.50 2.58 2.93
N VAL A 106 6.42 3.08 3.77
CA VAL A 106 6.36 4.45 4.33
C VAL A 106 6.01 5.47 3.23
N PRO A 107 5.08 6.42 3.50
CA PRO A 107 4.66 7.40 2.50
C PRO A 107 5.85 8.20 1.99
N SER A 108 6.17 8.00 0.71
CA SER A 108 7.25 8.70 0.06
C SER A 108 6.69 10.03 -0.43
N ARG A 109 6.96 11.14 0.26
CA ARG A 109 6.75 12.49 -0.29
C ARG A 109 7.79 12.77 -1.39
N THR A 110 7.78 11.97 -2.45
CA THR A 110 8.64 12.19 -3.63
C THR A 110 7.95 13.03 -4.69
N SER A 111 6.69 13.43 -4.46
CA SER A 111 6.07 14.55 -5.16
C SER A 111 6.64 15.83 -4.54
N ARG A 112 7.58 16.46 -5.27
CA ARG A 112 8.07 17.82 -5.01
C ARG A 112 6.91 18.70 -4.52
N PRO A 113 7.12 19.62 -3.57
CA PRO A 113 6.17 20.70 -3.40
C PRO A 113 6.18 21.46 -4.74
N SER A 114 5.18 21.23 -5.59
CA SER A 114 4.90 22.17 -6.67
C SER A 114 4.40 23.43 -5.99
N VAL A 115 5.34 24.26 -5.55
CA VAL A 115 5.10 25.65 -5.21
C VAL A 115 4.66 26.31 -6.51
N SER A 116 3.35 26.27 -6.76
CA SER A 116 2.69 26.97 -7.86
C SER A 116 1.38 27.62 -7.41
N SER A 117 1.29 28.01 -6.14
CA SER A 117 0.41 29.10 -5.75
C SER A 117 1.24 30.39 -5.69
N PRO A 118 1.07 31.33 -6.65
CA PRO A 118 1.57 32.67 -6.48
C PRO A 118 0.66 33.33 -5.43
N VAL A 119 1.01 33.19 -4.15
CA VAL A 119 0.49 34.08 -3.12
C VAL A 119 1.14 35.43 -3.39
N ARG A 120 0.53 36.18 -4.31
CA ARG A 120 0.82 37.57 -4.58
C ARG A 120 0.37 38.34 -3.33
N LEU A 121 1.30 38.55 -2.40
CA LEU A 121 1.22 39.64 -1.44
C LEU A 121 1.08 40.94 -2.26
N LYS A 122 -0.15 41.45 -2.34
CA LYS A 122 -0.36 42.87 -2.60
C LYS A 122 -0.69 43.50 -1.25
N VAL A 123 0.17 44.46 -0.93
CA VAL A 123 -0.01 45.58 0.00
C VAL A 123 -1.46 46.01 0.12
#